data_AF-A0A9E3NJ96-F1
#
_entry.id   AF-A0A9E3NJ96-F1
#
_cell.length_a   1.000
_cell.length_b   1.000
_cell.length_c   1.000
_cell.angle_alpha   90.00
_cell.angle_beta   90.00
_cell.angle_gamma   90.00
#
_symmetry.space_group_name_H-M   'P 1'
#
loop_
_entity.id
_entity.type
_entity.pdbx_description
1 polymer ?
#
loop_
_entity_poly.entity_id
_entity_poly.type
_entity_poly.pdbx_seq_one_letter_code
_entity_poly.pdbx_strand_id
1 'polypeptide(L)'
;MKIKIILITIGLLALNLQSFSQLNNCGANALTVNSSCVTTAYNVATAFTNSIASPSCATSYRDGWYTFTATSTSTTITVTNNRDAGIAVYTGGCGTLTEVGCVNAGGNSVTETLVQTTVIGTTYYVRIMRVNNANANDMTGNICVYNTPIPAGCTPNTTIASIPYVQTGFNTSGSGDDFSSSNACGSSYMNGDDYVFTYTPSANECVNIALTNTSTYVGVFVTNGCPSMGGVSCVASNTNSAGNPSISSVSLTAGVTYFITVSTWPSPQTTPFDISI
;
A
#
# COMPACT_ATOMS: atom_id res chain seq x y z
N MET A 1 -50.20 -4.46 -59.10
CA MET A 1 -49.60 -5.27 -58.02
C MET A 1 -48.25 -4.64 -57.66
N LYS A 2 -48.19 -3.81 -56.61
CA LYS A 2 -46.95 -3.12 -56.17
C LYS A 2 -46.46 -3.79 -54.89
N ILE A 3 -45.30 -4.46 -54.97
CA ILE A 3 -44.65 -5.14 -53.85
C ILE A 3 -43.94 -4.08 -52.99
N LYS A 4 -44.32 -3.98 -51.72
CA LYS A 4 -43.59 -3.20 -50.71
C LYS A 4 -42.43 -4.05 -50.19
N ILE A 5 -41.20 -3.63 -50.46
CA ILE A 5 -39.98 -4.22 -49.87
C ILE A 5 -39.83 -3.61 -48.47
N ILE A 6 -39.99 -4.44 -47.44
CA ILE A 6 -39.71 -4.08 -46.05
C ILE A 6 -38.21 -4.32 -45.82
N LEU A 7 -37.45 -3.24 -45.68
CA LEU A 7 -36.06 -3.30 -45.24
C LEU A 7 -36.05 -3.65 -43.74
N ILE A 8 -35.67 -4.87 -43.39
CA ILE A 8 -35.38 -5.26 -42.02
C ILE A 8 -33.93 -4.87 -41.73
N THR A 9 -33.73 -3.73 -41.08
CA THR A 9 -32.43 -3.36 -40.50
C THR A 9 -32.13 -4.31 -39.34
N ILE A 10 -31.26 -5.29 -39.59
CA ILE A 10 -30.63 -6.11 -38.54
C ILE A 10 -29.71 -5.18 -37.76
N GLY A 11 -30.13 -4.79 -36.56
CA GLY A 11 -29.28 -4.09 -35.60
C GLY A 11 -28.15 -5.02 -35.19
N LEU A 12 -26.92 -4.69 -35.59
CA LEU A 12 -25.72 -5.35 -35.13
C LEU A 12 -25.60 -5.10 -33.62
N LEU A 13 -25.97 -6.09 -32.80
CA LEU A 13 -25.69 -6.07 -31.37
C LEU A 13 -24.16 -6.07 -31.26
N ALA A 14 -23.57 -4.94 -30.91
CA ALA A 14 -22.16 -4.87 -30.55
C ALA A 14 -21.99 -5.74 -29.29
N LEU A 15 -21.62 -7.00 -29.49
CA LEU A 15 -20.97 -7.76 -28.44
C LEU A 15 -19.79 -6.89 -28.01
N ASN A 16 -19.79 -6.43 -26.76
CA ASN A 16 -18.57 -5.98 -26.12
C ASN A 16 -17.62 -7.18 -26.13
N LEU A 17 -16.83 -7.33 -27.19
CA LEU A 17 -15.61 -8.11 -27.12
C LEU A 17 -14.75 -7.35 -26.12
N GLN A 18 -14.77 -7.83 -24.87
CA GLN A 18 -13.75 -7.45 -23.90
C GLN A 18 -12.41 -7.66 -24.61
N SER A 19 -11.67 -6.57 -24.79
CA SER A 19 -10.40 -6.57 -25.50
C SER A 19 -9.41 -7.46 -24.74
N PHE A 20 -9.33 -8.74 -25.12
CA PHE A 20 -8.34 -9.68 -24.59
C PHE A 20 -6.99 -9.43 -25.30
N SER A 21 -6.39 -8.27 -25.08
CA SER A 21 -4.98 -8.08 -25.48
C SER A 21 -4.10 -8.62 -24.35
N GLN A 22 -3.41 -9.72 -24.64
CA GLN A 22 -2.16 -10.06 -23.97
C GLN A 22 -1.15 -10.23 -25.09
N LEU A 23 -0.69 -9.08 -25.60
CA LEU A 23 0.59 -9.02 -26.30
C LEU A 23 1.69 -9.49 -25.34
N ASN A 24 2.85 -9.82 -25.90
CA ASN A 24 4.05 -10.04 -25.08
C ASN A 24 4.32 -8.81 -24.19
N ASN A 25 5.33 -8.90 -23.33
CA ASN A 25 5.72 -7.83 -22.40
C ASN A 25 5.83 -6.41 -23.02
N CYS A 26 5.95 -6.29 -24.35
CA CYS A 26 6.08 -5.05 -25.11
C CYS A 26 4.78 -4.71 -25.87
N GLY A 27 3.73 -4.35 -25.13
CA GLY A 27 2.40 -4.07 -25.70
C GLY A 27 1.23 -4.40 -24.77
N ALA A 28 1.54 -4.81 -23.54
CA ALA A 28 0.57 -5.10 -22.50
C ALA A 28 -0.42 -3.94 -22.28
N ASN A 29 -1.69 -4.29 -22.04
CA ASN A 29 -2.73 -3.31 -21.76
C ASN A 29 -2.49 -2.61 -20.42
N ALA A 30 -2.80 -1.32 -20.35
CA ALA A 30 -2.77 -0.56 -19.11
C ALA A 30 -4.02 -0.82 -18.26
N LEU A 31 -3.81 -1.15 -16.98
CA LEU A 31 -4.82 -1.16 -15.93
C LEU A 31 -4.83 0.18 -15.19
N THR A 32 -6.02 0.63 -14.83
CA THR A 32 -6.21 1.78 -13.94
C THR A 32 -5.90 1.38 -12.50
N VAL A 33 -5.09 2.17 -11.80
CA VAL A 33 -4.92 2.04 -10.35
C VAL A 33 -6.08 2.72 -9.65
N ASN A 34 -6.88 1.94 -8.92
CA ASN A 34 -8.08 2.43 -8.23
C ASN A 34 -7.81 2.66 -6.73
N SER A 35 -8.75 3.26 -5.99
CA SER A 35 -8.67 3.35 -4.52
C SER A 35 -9.06 2.04 -3.82
N SER A 36 -9.75 1.15 -4.52
CA SER A 36 -10.15 -0.18 -4.07
C SER A 36 -10.14 -1.16 -5.25
N CYS A 37 -10.29 -2.46 -5.00
CA CYS A 37 -10.23 -3.48 -6.04
C CYS A 37 -11.41 -3.34 -7.04
N VAL A 38 -11.14 -2.80 -8.22
CA VAL A 38 -12.03 -2.84 -9.40
C VAL A 38 -11.48 -3.87 -10.37
N THR A 39 -12.26 -4.92 -10.61
CA THR A 39 -11.80 -6.12 -11.33
C THR A 39 -11.85 -5.96 -12.84
N THR A 40 -10.84 -6.52 -13.52
CA THR A 40 -10.74 -6.68 -14.96
C THR A 40 -10.55 -8.16 -15.27
N ALA A 41 -11.39 -8.72 -16.14
CA ALA A 41 -11.26 -10.12 -16.54
C ALA A 41 -10.02 -10.33 -17.42
N TYR A 42 -9.36 -11.48 -17.27
CA TYR A 42 -8.24 -11.89 -18.12
C TYR A 42 -8.35 -13.36 -18.56
N ASN A 43 -7.62 -13.70 -19.62
CA ASN A 43 -7.39 -15.07 -20.07
C ASN A 43 -5.94 -15.26 -20.49
N VAL A 44 -5.19 -16.09 -19.75
CA VAL A 44 -3.90 -16.64 -20.20
C VAL A 44 -4.21 -17.87 -21.04
N ALA A 45 -4.26 -17.66 -22.35
CA ALA A 45 -4.70 -18.66 -23.31
C ALA A 45 -3.70 -19.81 -23.44
N THR A 46 -4.20 -20.95 -23.92
CA THR A 46 -3.41 -22.13 -24.28
C THR A 46 -2.32 -21.91 -25.30
N ALA A 47 -2.56 -21.00 -26.25
CA ALA A 47 -1.60 -20.64 -27.28
C ALA A 47 -0.46 -19.75 -26.78
N PHE A 48 -0.58 -19.17 -25.57
CA PHE A 48 0.49 -18.36 -25.02
C PHE A 48 1.65 -19.25 -24.59
N THR A 49 2.82 -18.64 -24.54
CA THR A 49 4.05 -19.26 -24.08
C THR A 49 4.64 -18.40 -22.98
N ASN A 50 5.68 -18.90 -22.33
CA ASN A 50 6.45 -18.10 -21.42
C ASN A 50 7.24 -17.01 -22.21
N SER A 51 7.00 -15.73 -21.92
CA SER A 51 7.59 -14.60 -22.65
C SER A 51 9.03 -14.25 -22.23
N ILE A 52 9.42 -14.48 -20.97
CA ILE A 52 10.78 -14.18 -20.43
C ILE A 52 11.17 -15.19 -19.34
N ALA A 53 12.41 -15.17 -18.84
CA ALA A 53 12.84 -16.04 -17.74
C ALA A 53 11.84 -16.06 -16.55
N SER A 54 11.68 -17.23 -15.92
CA SER A 54 10.80 -17.37 -14.76
C SER A 54 11.24 -16.44 -13.62
N PRO A 55 10.31 -15.81 -12.89
CA PRO A 55 10.65 -14.98 -11.74
C PRO A 55 11.09 -15.82 -10.53
N SER A 56 11.54 -15.14 -9.49
CA SER A 56 12.14 -15.78 -8.31
C SER A 56 11.21 -16.73 -7.53
N CYS A 57 9.89 -16.53 -7.57
CA CYS A 57 8.91 -17.27 -6.76
C CYS A 57 8.29 -18.50 -7.44
N ALA A 58 8.35 -18.63 -8.77
CA ALA A 58 7.71 -19.74 -9.48
C ALA A 58 8.22 -19.93 -10.91
N THR A 59 8.13 -21.16 -11.41
CA THR A 59 8.31 -21.44 -12.85
C THR A 59 7.08 -20.97 -13.63
N SER A 60 7.28 -20.11 -14.63
CA SER A 60 6.22 -19.71 -15.55
C SER A 60 6.18 -20.66 -16.75
N TYR A 61 5.06 -21.34 -16.96
CA TYR A 61 4.83 -22.13 -18.17
C TYR A 61 4.22 -21.29 -19.30
N ARG A 62 3.36 -20.35 -18.92
CA ARG A 62 2.66 -19.41 -19.78
C ARG A 62 2.40 -18.13 -19.02
N ASP A 63 2.36 -17.01 -19.72
CA ASP A 63 2.06 -15.75 -19.09
C ASP A 63 1.15 -14.85 -19.90
N GLY A 64 0.55 -13.92 -19.16
CA GLY A 64 -0.18 -12.77 -19.62
C GLY A 64 0.39 -11.51 -18.98
N TRP A 65 0.31 -10.38 -19.69
CA TRP A 65 0.92 -9.14 -19.25
C TRP A 65 -0.07 -7.99 -19.22
N TYR A 66 0.04 -7.17 -18.17
CA TYR A 66 -0.57 -5.85 -18.03
C TYR A 66 0.49 -4.83 -17.62
N THR A 67 0.18 -3.55 -17.76
CA THR A 67 0.95 -2.46 -17.15
C THR A 67 0.07 -1.65 -16.22
N PHE A 68 0.66 -0.92 -15.28
CA PHE A 68 0.01 0.18 -14.58
C PHE A 68 1.03 1.29 -14.31
N THR A 69 0.56 2.53 -14.18
CA THR A 69 1.39 3.64 -13.71
C THR A 69 1.03 3.91 -12.26
N ALA A 70 2.03 3.86 -11.36
CA ALA A 70 1.78 3.98 -9.93
C ALA A 70 1.27 5.38 -9.55
N THR A 71 0.25 5.43 -8.70
CA THR A 71 -0.36 6.65 -8.15
C THR A 71 -0.10 6.84 -6.65
N SER A 72 0.56 5.86 -6.03
CA SER A 72 0.96 5.83 -4.62
C SER A 72 2.38 5.25 -4.51
N THR A 73 2.95 5.27 -3.31
CA THR A 73 4.23 4.59 -3.01
C THR A 73 4.06 3.11 -2.64
N SER A 74 2.80 2.63 -2.56
CA SER A 74 2.45 1.25 -2.26
C SER A 74 1.20 0.84 -3.04
N THR A 75 1.31 -0.19 -3.85
CA THR A 75 0.25 -0.67 -4.75
C THR A 75 -0.03 -2.15 -4.50
N THR A 76 -1.30 -2.51 -4.33
CA THR A 76 -1.74 -3.90 -4.21
C THR A 76 -2.22 -4.42 -5.56
N ILE A 77 -1.72 -5.60 -5.93
CA ILE A 77 -2.15 -6.37 -7.09
C ILE A 77 -2.80 -7.65 -6.58
N THR A 78 -4.04 -7.91 -6.99
CA THR A 78 -4.78 -9.13 -6.64
C THR A 78 -5.23 -9.84 -7.90
N VAL A 79 -4.99 -11.15 -7.96
CA VAL A 79 -5.37 -12.03 -9.07
C VAL A 79 -6.15 -13.23 -8.53
N THR A 80 -7.39 -13.35 -8.98
CA THR A 80 -8.16 -14.59 -8.89
C THR A 80 -7.96 -15.40 -10.17
N ASN A 81 -8.11 -16.71 -10.08
CA ASN A 81 -7.87 -17.60 -11.21
C ASN A 81 -8.69 -18.90 -11.03
N ASN A 82 -8.74 -19.75 -12.06
CA ASN A 82 -9.35 -21.08 -12.02
C ASN A 82 -8.34 -22.24 -12.16
N ARG A 83 -7.05 -21.96 -11.95
CA ARG A 83 -5.92 -22.90 -12.08
C ARG A 83 -4.93 -22.61 -10.96
N ASP A 84 -3.63 -22.72 -11.20
CA ASP A 84 -2.61 -22.31 -10.25
C ASP A 84 -1.85 -21.15 -10.90
N ALA A 85 -1.91 -19.98 -10.27
CA ALA A 85 -1.34 -18.76 -10.80
C ALA A 85 -0.19 -18.26 -9.91
N GLY A 86 0.76 -17.57 -10.50
CA GLY A 86 1.70 -16.71 -9.78
C GLY A 86 1.70 -15.33 -10.40
N ILE A 87 2.05 -14.30 -9.64
CA ILE A 87 2.19 -12.94 -10.17
C ILE A 87 3.59 -12.41 -9.93
N ALA A 88 4.13 -11.69 -10.92
CA ALA A 88 5.40 -10.98 -10.79
C ALA A 88 5.25 -9.55 -11.31
N VAL A 89 5.92 -8.61 -10.67
CA VAL A 89 5.93 -7.20 -11.02
C VAL A 89 7.35 -6.81 -11.41
N TYR A 90 7.45 -6.04 -12.49
CA TYR A 90 8.72 -5.59 -13.05
C TYR A 90 8.70 -4.07 -13.28
N THR A 91 9.89 -3.49 -13.30
CA THR A 91 10.14 -2.12 -13.77
C THR A 91 11.16 -2.11 -14.91
N GLY A 92 11.43 -0.93 -15.47
CA GLY A 92 12.33 -0.75 -16.61
C GLY A 92 11.60 -0.73 -17.96
N GLY A 93 12.37 -0.83 -19.04
CA GLY A 93 11.85 -0.87 -20.40
C GLY A 93 11.55 -2.29 -20.89
N CYS A 94 10.75 -2.37 -21.95
CA CYS A 94 10.61 -3.56 -22.77
C CYS A 94 11.99 -4.15 -23.12
N GLY A 95 12.19 -5.44 -22.85
CA GLY A 95 13.45 -6.17 -23.12
C GLY A 95 14.53 -6.01 -22.04
N THR A 96 14.38 -5.07 -21.10
CA THR A 96 15.31 -4.86 -19.97
C THR A 96 14.56 -4.80 -18.63
N LEU A 97 13.52 -5.63 -18.51
CA LEU A 97 12.68 -5.67 -17.32
C LEU A 97 13.46 -6.20 -16.12
N THR A 98 13.31 -5.54 -14.98
CA THR A 98 13.87 -5.96 -13.69
C THR A 98 12.74 -6.34 -12.76
N GLU A 99 12.77 -7.55 -12.20
CA GLU A 99 11.79 -8.00 -11.21
C GLU A 99 11.92 -7.16 -9.94
N VAL A 100 10.80 -6.63 -9.43
CA VAL A 100 10.73 -5.84 -8.19
C VAL A 100 9.91 -6.51 -7.10
N GLY A 101 9.21 -7.60 -7.44
CA GLY A 101 8.47 -8.43 -6.49
C GLY A 101 7.67 -9.51 -7.20
N CYS A 102 7.42 -10.62 -6.52
CA CYS A 102 6.55 -11.67 -7.04
C CYS A 102 5.98 -12.53 -5.90
N VAL A 103 4.87 -13.22 -6.17
CA VAL A 103 4.21 -14.14 -5.23
C VAL A 103 3.60 -15.32 -5.98
N ASN A 104 3.59 -16.46 -5.30
CA ASN A 104 2.88 -17.68 -5.66
C ASN A 104 2.41 -18.33 -4.36
N ALA A 105 1.16 -18.10 -3.97
CA ALA A 105 0.54 -18.74 -2.81
C ALA A 105 0.31 -20.25 -3.06
N GLY A 106 0.21 -20.62 -4.35
CA GLY A 106 0.17 -21.99 -4.82
C GLY A 106 -1.19 -22.66 -4.66
N GLY A 107 -1.49 -23.57 -5.58
CA GLY A 107 -2.70 -24.37 -5.55
C GLY A 107 -3.82 -23.82 -6.41
N ASN A 108 -4.81 -24.69 -6.68
CA ASN A 108 -5.85 -24.36 -7.64
C ASN A 108 -6.87 -23.36 -7.07
N SER A 109 -7.18 -22.31 -7.84
CA SER A 109 -8.13 -21.24 -7.50
C SER A 109 -7.77 -20.47 -6.24
N VAL A 110 -6.50 -20.50 -5.83
CA VAL A 110 -5.98 -19.69 -4.73
C VAL A 110 -5.72 -18.28 -5.25
N THR A 111 -6.16 -17.27 -4.48
CA THR A 111 -5.97 -15.86 -4.84
C THR A 111 -4.53 -15.44 -4.59
N GLU A 112 -3.89 -14.88 -5.61
CA GLU A 112 -2.58 -14.25 -5.49
C GLU A 112 -2.75 -12.79 -5.08
N THR A 113 -1.99 -12.34 -4.06
CA THR A 113 -1.97 -10.94 -3.62
C THR A 113 -0.54 -10.49 -3.36
N LEU A 114 -0.12 -9.44 -4.05
CA LEU A 114 1.19 -8.81 -3.89
C LEU A 114 1.01 -7.34 -3.52
N VAL A 115 1.65 -6.93 -2.43
CA VAL A 115 1.82 -5.51 -2.08
C VAL A 115 3.20 -5.08 -2.51
N GLN A 116 3.27 -4.14 -3.45
CA GLN A 116 4.50 -3.68 -4.05
C GLN A 116 4.80 -2.25 -3.64
N THR A 117 6.00 -1.99 -3.12
CA THR A 117 6.53 -0.63 -3.01
C THR A 117 6.78 -0.07 -4.41
N THR A 118 6.18 1.06 -4.71
CA THR A 118 6.17 1.69 -6.04
C THR A 118 6.64 3.13 -5.98
N VAL A 119 7.04 3.69 -7.13
CA VAL A 119 7.39 5.09 -7.29
C VAL A 119 6.32 5.77 -8.13
N ILE A 120 5.69 6.81 -7.59
CA ILE A 120 4.61 7.55 -8.26
C ILE A 120 5.06 8.01 -9.66
N GLY A 121 4.22 7.79 -10.66
CA GLY A 121 4.50 8.12 -12.07
C GLY A 121 5.35 7.09 -12.80
N THR A 122 5.93 6.10 -12.12
CA THR A 122 6.65 5.00 -12.76
C THR A 122 5.67 3.96 -13.29
N THR A 123 5.90 3.49 -14.52
CA THR A 123 5.17 2.37 -15.11
C THR A 123 5.77 1.04 -14.66
N TYR A 124 4.89 0.15 -14.21
CA TYR A 124 5.20 -1.21 -13.80
C TYR A 124 4.50 -2.21 -14.72
N TYR A 125 5.12 -3.37 -14.89
CA TYR A 125 4.59 -4.49 -15.68
C TYR A 125 4.15 -5.59 -14.73
N VAL A 126 2.90 -6.01 -14.84
CA VAL A 126 2.34 -7.14 -14.08
C VAL A 126 2.27 -8.35 -14.99
N ARG A 127 2.95 -9.41 -14.59
CA ARG A 127 2.95 -10.70 -15.24
C ARG A 127 2.07 -11.65 -14.47
N ILE A 128 1.00 -12.14 -15.09
CA ILE A 128 0.16 -13.21 -14.58
C ILE A 128 0.66 -14.51 -15.18
N MET A 129 1.14 -15.43 -14.35
CA MET A 129 1.78 -16.65 -14.79
C MET A 129 0.90 -17.84 -14.47
N ARG A 130 0.83 -18.79 -15.38
CA ARG A 130 0.40 -20.13 -15.05
C ARG A 130 1.59 -20.93 -14.53
N VAL A 131 1.49 -21.40 -13.28
CA VAL A 131 2.60 -22.04 -12.56
C VAL A 131 2.42 -23.55 -12.38
N ASN A 132 1.20 -24.07 -12.53
CA ASN A 132 1.00 -25.50 -12.76
C ASN A 132 1.26 -25.86 -14.24
N ASN A 133 1.61 -27.12 -14.47
CA ASN A 133 2.05 -27.70 -15.74
C ASN A 133 1.43 -27.15 -17.05
N ALA A 134 2.12 -27.40 -18.17
CA ALA A 134 1.77 -26.98 -19.52
C ALA A 134 0.50 -27.65 -20.13
N ASN A 135 -0.49 -28.06 -19.33
CA ASN A 135 -1.73 -28.67 -19.83
C ASN A 135 -2.49 -27.73 -20.79
N ALA A 136 -3.12 -28.28 -21.82
CA ALA A 136 -3.77 -27.55 -22.92
C ALA A 136 -5.12 -26.87 -22.57
N ASN A 137 -5.32 -26.39 -21.35
CA ASN A 137 -6.49 -25.59 -20.96
C ASN A 137 -6.13 -24.12 -20.77
N ASP A 138 -7.07 -23.21 -20.95
CA ASP A 138 -6.90 -21.79 -20.62
C ASP A 138 -6.86 -21.59 -19.09
N MET A 139 -6.25 -20.49 -18.65
CA MET A 139 -6.34 -19.99 -17.28
C MET A 139 -7.02 -18.63 -17.29
N THR A 140 -8.22 -18.56 -16.69
CA THR A 140 -9.04 -17.35 -16.66
C THR A 140 -9.26 -16.88 -15.23
N GLY A 141 -9.56 -15.60 -15.07
CA GLY A 141 -9.84 -15.01 -13.78
C GLY A 141 -10.01 -13.50 -13.85
N ASN A 142 -9.83 -12.84 -12.71
CA ASN A 142 -9.89 -11.40 -12.60
C ASN A 142 -8.62 -10.85 -11.96
N ILE A 143 -8.14 -9.73 -12.47
CA ILE A 143 -7.07 -8.91 -11.90
C ILE A 143 -7.65 -7.57 -11.43
N CYS A 144 -7.15 -7.05 -10.32
CA CYS A 144 -7.32 -5.64 -9.97
C CYS A 144 -6.00 -5.07 -9.44
N VAL A 145 -5.80 -3.77 -9.69
CA VAL A 145 -4.66 -2.99 -9.21
C VAL A 145 -5.20 -1.76 -8.50
N TYR A 146 -4.77 -1.54 -7.26
CA TYR A 146 -5.28 -0.46 -6.43
C TYR A 146 -4.24 0.04 -5.45
N ASN A 147 -4.39 1.29 -5.00
CA ASN A 147 -3.54 1.84 -3.95
C ASN A 147 -3.71 0.98 -2.70
N THR A 148 -2.61 0.52 -2.11
CA THR A 148 -2.66 -0.16 -0.82
C THR A 148 -3.21 0.84 0.21
N PRO A 149 -4.35 0.55 0.87
CA PRO A 149 -4.88 1.47 1.87
C PRO A 149 -3.84 1.73 2.96
N ILE A 150 -3.56 3.00 3.21
CA ILE A 150 -2.73 3.41 4.34
C ILE A 150 -3.57 3.13 5.61
N PRO A 151 -3.05 2.39 6.61
CA PRO A 151 -3.80 2.17 7.83
C PRO A 151 -4.15 3.51 8.52
N ALA A 152 -5.24 3.52 9.28
CA ALA A 152 -5.64 4.68 10.09
C ALA A 152 -4.47 5.14 10.99
N GLY A 153 -4.35 6.45 11.21
CA GLY A 153 -3.23 7.08 11.93
C GLY A 153 -1.88 7.10 11.20
N CYS A 154 -1.72 6.36 10.09
CA CYS A 154 -0.44 6.34 9.36
C CYS A 154 -0.25 7.50 8.39
N THR A 155 -1.27 8.36 8.22
CA THR A 155 -1.11 9.66 7.56
C THR A 155 -0.87 10.71 8.64
N PRO A 156 0.27 11.41 8.66
CA PRO A 156 0.58 12.35 9.73
C PRO A 156 -0.35 13.57 9.68
N ASN A 157 -0.70 14.09 10.86
CA ASN A 157 -1.31 15.41 10.98
C ASN A 157 -0.31 16.51 10.61
N THR A 158 0.98 16.32 10.95
CA THR A 158 2.05 17.26 10.62
C THR A 158 3.33 16.52 10.19
N THR A 159 3.95 16.97 9.10
CA THR A 159 5.31 16.52 8.72
C THR A 159 6.33 17.59 9.10
N ILE A 160 7.29 17.22 9.94
CA ILE A 160 8.37 18.10 10.39
C ILE A 160 9.46 18.09 9.32
N ALA A 161 9.80 19.27 8.79
CA ALA A 161 10.81 19.40 7.74
C ALA A 161 12.25 19.40 8.28
N SER A 162 12.46 19.96 9.47
CA SER A 162 13.77 20.08 10.11
C SER A 162 13.61 20.33 11.60
N ILE A 163 14.63 19.99 12.38
CA ILE A 163 14.74 20.33 13.80
C ILE A 163 15.88 21.35 14.02
N PRO A 164 15.85 22.19 15.08
CA PRO A 164 14.86 22.21 16.16
C PRO A 164 13.46 22.60 15.68
N TYR A 165 12.44 21.95 16.23
CA TYR A 165 11.04 22.19 15.91
C TYR A 165 10.30 22.57 17.18
N VAL A 166 9.77 23.80 17.22
CA VAL A 166 8.99 24.31 18.35
C VAL A 166 7.68 24.86 17.82
N GLN A 167 6.57 24.35 18.35
CA GLN A 167 5.25 24.80 17.95
C GLN A 167 4.28 24.74 19.13
N THR A 168 3.41 25.73 19.20
CA THR A 168 2.41 25.87 20.27
C THR A 168 0.99 25.77 19.74
N GLY A 169 0.05 25.46 20.62
CA GLY A 169 -1.38 25.54 20.36
C GLY A 169 -1.96 24.38 19.56
N PHE A 170 -1.31 23.21 19.59
CA PHE A 170 -1.90 22.00 19.05
C PHE A 170 -2.93 21.40 20.00
N ASN A 171 -3.74 20.48 19.47
CA ASN A 171 -4.69 19.70 20.23
C ASN A 171 -4.88 18.34 19.54
N THR A 172 -5.00 17.27 20.30
CA THR A 172 -5.32 15.95 19.73
C THR A 172 -6.78 15.85 19.27
N SER A 173 -7.66 16.73 19.75
CA SER A 173 -9.08 16.76 19.40
C SER A 173 -9.31 16.83 17.89
N GLY A 174 -10.11 15.87 17.39
CA GLY A 174 -10.45 15.78 15.97
C GLY A 174 -9.39 15.09 15.11
N SER A 175 -8.33 14.57 15.72
CA SER A 175 -7.29 13.81 15.02
C SER A 175 -7.67 12.33 14.83
N GLY A 176 -8.66 11.83 15.57
CA GLY A 176 -9.08 10.43 15.54
C GLY A 176 -8.38 9.59 16.62
N ASP A 177 -9.00 8.47 16.98
CA ASP A 177 -8.47 7.45 17.91
C ASP A 177 -8.05 6.25 17.04
N ASP A 178 -6.81 6.32 16.55
CA ASP A 178 -6.30 5.47 15.47
C ASP A 178 -5.37 4.37 15.99
N PHE A 179 -4.79 4.57 17.17
CA PHE A 179 -3.90 3.65 17.85
C PHE A 179 -4.46 3.22 19.20
N SER A 180 -3.76 2.28 19.83
CA SER A 180 -4.13 1.73 21.12
C SER A 180 -2.95 0.99 21.74
N SER A 181 -3.16 0.45 22.94
CA SER A 181 -2.23 -0.48 23.60
C SER A 181 -1.96 -1.78 22.81
N SER A 182 -2.64 -2.03 21.70
CA SER A 182 -2.34 -3.15 20.79
C SER A 182 -1.27 -2.81 19.74
N ASN A 183 -0.96 -1.53 19.57
CA ASN A 183 0.01 -1.04 18.58
C ASN A 183 1.42 -0.93 19.16
N ALA A 184 2.39 -0.55 18.33
CA ALA A 184 3.76 -0.34 18.78
C ALA A 184 3.82 0.61 19.99
N CYS A 185 4.71 0.33 20.94
CA CYS A 185 4.79 0.90 22.30
C CYS A 185 3.81 0.33 23.33
N GLY A 186 2.69 -0.30 22.92
CA GLY A 186 1.84 -1.12 23.80
C GLY A 186 1.27 -0.39 25.02
N SER A 187 1.06 0.93 24.94
CA SER A 187 0.69 1.76 26.08
C SER A 187 -0.80 2.09 26.10
N SER A 188 -1.43 2.05 27.27
CA SER A 188 -2.81 2.51 27.46
C SER A 188 -2.99 4.02 27.32
N TYR A 189 -1.88 4.78 27.29
CA TYR A 189 -1.86 6.21 26.99
C TYR A 189 -1.87 6.50 25.48
N MET A 190 -2.12 5.48 24.66
CA MET A 190 -2.37 5.58 23.21
C MET A 190 -3.83 5.27 22.87
N ASN A 191 -4.73 5.19 23.87
CA ASN A 191 -6.13 4.85 23.65
C ASN A 191 -7.02 6.11 23.69
N GLY A 192 -6.42 7.28 23.44
CA GLY A 192 -7.08 8.56 23.28
C GLY A 192 -6.94 9.03 21.84
N ASP A 193 -7.37 10.25 21.54
CA ASP A 193 -7.16 10.82 20.21
C ASP A 193 -5.64 11.02 19.95
N ASP A 194 -5.19 10.63 18.76
CA ASP A 194 -3.79 10.56 18.38
C ASP A 194 -3.41 11.70 17.43
N TYR A 195 -2.51 12.58 17.88
CA TYR A 195 -1.87 13.54 16.99
C TYR A 195 -0.50 13.03 16.56
N VAL A 196 -0.33 12.84 15.26
CA VAL A 196 0.83 12.17 14.67
C VAL A 196 1.70 13.16 13.91
N PHE A 197 2.97 13.25 14.32
CA PHE A 197 4.02 13.89 13.54
C PHE A 197 4.84 12.84 12.80
N THR A 198 5.35 13.20 11.62
CA THR A 198 6.44 12.45 10.98
C THR A 198 7.69 13.30 10.84
N TYR A 199 8.84 12.64 10.96
CA TYR A 199 10.15 13.27 10.78
C TYR A 199 11.17 12.28 10.21
N THR A 200 11.93 12.70 9.20
CA THR A 200 12.98 11.89 8.57
C THR A 200 14.30 12.67 8.65
N PRO A 201 15.23 12.31 9.55
CA PRO A 201 16.48 13.04 9.68
C PRO A 201 17.39 12.77 8.48
N SER A 202 18.17 13.79 8.09
CA SER A 202 19.16 13.68 7.00
C SER A 202 20.51 13.14 7.45
N ALA A 203 20.76 13.13 8.76
CA ALA A 203 21.95 12.59 9.42
C ALA A 203 21.56 11.84 10.70
N ASN A 204 22.44 10.98 11.21
CA ASN A 204 22.21 10.37 12.52
C ASN A 204 22.27 11.45 13.59
N GLU A 205 21.28 11.48 14.47
CA GLU A 205 21.18 12.51 15.50
C GLU A 205 20.52 11.97 16.77
N CYS A 206 20.63 12.73 17.86
CA CYS A 206 20.03 12.41 19.13
C CYS A 206 19.25 13.63 19.61
N VAL A 207 17.95 13.47 19.83
CA VAL A 207 17.03 14.58 20.08
C VAL A 207 16.33 14.42 21.42
N ASN A 208 15.82 15.54 21.92
CA ASN A 208 14.95 15.58 23.08
C ASN A 208 13.55 15.90 22.59
N ILE A 209 12.52 15.31 23.17
CA ILE A 209 11.13 15.63 22.83
C ILE A 209 10.45 16.03 24.12
N ALA A 210 9.90 17.24 24.18
CA ALA A 210 9.17 17.71 25.35
C ALA A 210 7.80 18.23 24.93
N LEU A 211 6.77 17.77 25.64
CA LEU A 211 5.45 18.37 25.57
C LEU A 211 5.25 19.33 26.75
N THR A 212 4.63 20.46 26.47
CA THR A 212 4.16 21.41 27.50
C THR A 212 2.71 21.76 27.27
N ASN A 213 2.08 22.44 28.25
CA ASN A 213 0.69 22.86 28.17
C ASN A 213 -0.28 21.70 27.90
N THR A 214 0.04 20.51 28.41
CA THR A 214 -0.84 19.36 28.29
C THR A 214 -1.81 19.26 29.47
N SER A 215 -2.90 18.55 29.27
CA SER A 215 -3.77 18.03 30.33
C SER A 215 -3.07 16.93 31.13
N THR A 216 -3.82 16.20 31.95
CA THR A 216 -3.38 14.99 32.64
C THR A 216 -3.39 13.77 31.72
N TYR A 217 -2.69 12.72 32.15
CA TYR A 217 -2.64 11.42 31.49
C TYR A 217 -2.19 11.42 30.03
N VAL A 218 -1.08 12.09 29.75
CA VAL A 218 -0.56 12.28 28.38
C VAL A 218 0.66 11.41 28.12
N GLY A 219 0.74 10.87 26.90
CA GLY A 219 1.88 10.11 26.42
C GLY A 219 2.47 10.73 25.15
N VAL A 220 3.78 10.57 25.00
CA VAL A 220 4.50 10.80 23.74
C VAL A 220 5.26 9.54 23.36
N PHE A 221 5.11 9.10 22.11
CA PHE A 221 5.61 7.82 21.61
C PHE A 221 6.36 8.03 20.31
N VAL A 222 7.55 7.47 20.20
CA VAL A 222 8.38 7.53 19.00
C VAL A 222 8.52 6.13 18.44
N THR A 223 8.08 5.91 17.21
CA THR A 223 8.21 4.64 16.49
C THR A 223 8.98 4.83 15.19
N ASN A 224 9.68 3.79 14.71
CA ASN A 224 10.47 3.83 13.47
C ASN A 224 9.64 3.52 12.20
N GLY A 225 8.35 3.87 12.25
CA GLY A 225 7.33 3.55 11.25
C GLY A 225 5.95 3.76 11.86
N CYS A 226 4.88 3.57 11.06
CA CYS A 226 3.54 3.78 11.58
C CYS A 226 3.20 2.77 12.71
N PRO A 227 2.70 3.22 13.88
CA PRO A 227 2.47 2.35 15.04
C PRO A 227 1.59 1.11 14.78
N SER A 228 0.67 1.17 13.82
CA SER A 228 -0.26 0.08 13.50
C SER A 228 0.29 -0.94 12.49
N MET A 229 1.48 -0.73 11.95
CA MET A 229 2.12 -1.65 11.01
C MET A 229 2.96 -2.72 11.72
N GLY A 230 2.96 -3.94 11.16
CA GLY A 230 3.84 -5.02 11.62
C GLY A 230 5.32 -4.70 11.41
N GLY A 231 6.17 -5.15 12.34
CA GLY A 231 7.63 -4.93 12.28
C GLY A 231 8.11 -3.55 12.77
N VAL A 232 7.18 -2.68 13.19
CA VAL A 232 7.50 -1.37 13.76
C VAL A 232 7.91 -1.51 15.22
N SER A 233 8.99 -0.82 15.59
CA SER A 233 9.57 -0.80 16.93
C SER A 233 9.22 0.51 17.64
N CYS A 234 8.93 0.40 18.94
CA CYS A 234 8.92 1.54 19.85
C CYS A 234 10.35 1.95 20.15
N VAL A 235 10.74 3.14 19.67
CA VAL A 235 12.11 3.66 19.79
C VAL A 235 12.28 4.36 21.13
N ALA A 236 11.28 5.13 21.54
CA ALA A 236 11.22 5.77 22.84
C ALA A 236 9.77 6.10 23.20
N SER A 237 9.47 6.19 24.48
CA SER A 237 8.18 6.70 24.94
C SER A 237 8.31 7.32 26.32
N ASN A 238 7.39 8.22 26.64
CA ASN A 238 7.19 8.70 27.99
C ASN A 238 5.70 8.95 28.23
N THR A 239 5.21 8.57 29.40
CA THR A 239 3.84 8.83 29.84
C THR A 239 3.87 9.55 31.18
N ASN A 240 2.94 10.48 31.39
CA ASN A 240 2.86 11.22 32.63
C ASN A 240 1.40 11.51 33.00
N SER A 241 0.98 11.02 34.17
CA SER A 241 -0.37 11.25 34.70
C SER A 241 -0.61 12.72 35.05
N ALA A 242 0.42 13.47 35.41
CA ALA A 242 0.33 14.90 35.68
C ALA A 242 0.44 15.77 34.40
N GLY A 243 0.67 15.16 33.24
CA GLY A 243 0.92 15.86 31.98
C GLY A 243 2.39 16.18 31.72
N ASN A 244 2.65 16.86 30.61
CA ASN A 244 3.95 17.31 30.12
C ASN A 244 5.02 16.19 30.10
N PRO A 245 4.75 15.04 29.46
CA PRO A 245 5.76 14.00 29.30
C PRO A 245 6.93 14.52 28.46
N SER A 246 8.11 13.96 28.71
CA SER A 246 9.32 14.28 27.94
C SER A 246 10.22 13.06 27.76
N ILE A 247 10.86 13.00 26.61
CA ILE A 247 11.90 12.02 26.26
C ILE A 247 13.21 12.80 26.20
N SER A 248 14.11 12.48 27.13
CA SER A 248 15.36 13.22 27.36
C SER A 248 16.52 12.83 26.43
N SER A 249 16.35 11.79 25.61
CA SER A 249 17.32 11.35 24.62
C SER A 249 16.71 10.23 23.76
N VAL A 250 16.53 10.48 22.47
CA VAL A 250 16.19 9.45 21.49
C VAL A 250 17.11 9.55 20.28
N SER A 251 17.73 8.42 19.91
CA SER A 251 18.63 8.34 18.76
C SER A 251 17.85 8.04 17.48
N LEU A 252 17.97 8.91 16.49
CA LEU A 252 17.33 8.82 15.20
C LEU A 252 18.38 8.55 14.11
N THR A 253 18.11 7.58 13.24
CA THR A 253 18.99 7.17 12.14
C THR A 253 18.61 7.91 10.86
N ALA A 254 19.62 8.39 10.14
CA ALA A 254 19.45 9.09 8.86
C ALA A 254 18.59 8.27 7.88
N GLY A 255 17.63 8.92 7.23
CA GLY A 255 16.77 8.33 6.22
C GLY A 255 15.65 7.43 6.75
N VAL A 256 15.57 7.17 8.05
CA VAL A 256 14.43 6.45 8.66
C VAL A 256 13.33 7.45 8.99
N THR A 257 12.11 7.21 8.53
CA THR A 257 10.95 8.04 8.92
C THR A 257 10.42 7.59 10.27
N TYR A 258 10.49 8.49 11.25
CA TYR A 258 9.95 8.30 12.58
C TYR A 258 8.54 8.90 12.68
N PHE A 259 7.70 8.24 13.45
CA PHE A 259 6.36 8.70 13.84
C PHE A 259 6.43 9.12 15.30
N ILE A 260 5.97 10.33 15.61
CA ILE A 260 5.89 10.87 16.97
C ILE A 260 4.41 11.06 17.27
N THR A 261 3.85 10.19 18.09
CA THR A 261 2.43 10.21 18.46
C THR A 261 2.28 10.87 19.82
N VAL A 262 1.44 11.90 19.90
CA VAL A 262 0.91 12.47 21.14
C VAL A 262 -0.49 11.95 21.34
N SER A 263 -0.73 11.31 22.48
CA SER A 263 -2.02 10.70 22.80
C SER A 263 -2.26 10.73 24.31
N THR A 264 -3.41 10.22 24.74
CA THR A 264 -3.82 10.23 26.15
C THR A 264 -4.32 8.87 26.62
N TRP A 265 -4.45 8.72 27.94
CA TRP A 265 -5.35 7.70 28.50
C TRP A 265 -6.78 7.93 27.97
N PRO A 266 -7.66 6.92 27.83
CA PRO A 266 -9.00 7.09 27.24
C PRO A 266 -9.92 8.14 27.92
N SER A 267 -9.54 8.61 29.12
CA SER A 267 -10.25 9.64 29.85
C SER A 267 -9.21 10.49 30.60
N PRO A 268 -8.92 11.72 30.15
CA PRO A 268 -9.57 12.46 29.05
C PRO A 268 -9.14 11.98 27.65
N GLN A 269 -10.07 11.97 26.68
CA GLN A 269 -9.79 11.54 25.31
C GLN A 269 -8.84 12.48 24.53
N THR A 270 -8.70 13.74 24.97
CA THR A 270 -7.94 14.74 24.23
C THR A 270 -7.08 15.59 25.15
N THR A 271 -6.04 16.19 24.58
CA THR A 271 -5.20 17.16 25.28
C THR A 271 -4.81 18.31 24.33
N PRO A 272 -4.83 19.58 24.80
CA PRO A 272 -3.99 20.60 24.18
C PRO A 272 -2.52 20.23 24.38
N PHE A 273 -1.62 20.73 23.55
CA PHE A 273 -0.19 20.61 23.78
C PHE A 273 0.61 21.62 22.96
N ASP A 274 1.79 21.94 23.48
CA ASP A 274 2.90 22.51 22.75
C ASP A 274 4.02 21.47 22.67
N ILE A 275 4.85 21.54 21.64
CA ILE A 275 5.91 20.56 21.39
C ILE A 275 7.24 21.27 21.10
N SER A 276 8.32 20.72 21.65
CA SER A 276 9.71 21.07 21.34
C SER A 276 10.49 19.81 21.03
N ILE A 277 11.19 19.81 19.90
CA ILE A 277 12.09 18.74 19.44
C ILE A 277 13.44 19.33 19.06
#